data_AF-A0A7K1ART4-F1
#
_entry.id   AF-A0A7K1ART4-F1
#
_cell.length_a   1.000
_cell.length_b   1.000
_cell.length_c   1.000
_cell.angle_alpha   90.00
_cell.angle_beta   90.00
_cell.angle_gamma   90.00
#
_symmetry.space_group_name_H-M   'P 1'
#
loop_
_entity.id
_entity.type
_entity.pdbx_description
1 polymer ?
#
loop_
_entity_poly.entity_id
_entity_poly.type
_entity_poly.pdbx_seq_one_letter_code
_entity_poly.pdbx_strand_id
1 'polypeptide(L)' 'GVLGKTIRGKVANTSAELATIILDEVEVAAVPGEAFGPSGYLRFSYATSDEDIVEGIGRIKKLLSE' A
#
# COMPACT_ATOMS: atom_id res chain seq x y z
N GLY A 1 11.78 -4.34 1.12
CA GLY A 1 10.36 -4.67 0.85
C GLY A 1 9.63 -4.90 2.17
N VAL A 2 8.30 -4.81 2.15
CA VAL A 2 7.44 -5.05 3.32
C VAL A 2 6.67 -6.36 3.24
N LEU A 3 6.74 -7.07 2.10
CA LEU A 3 6.18 -8.42 1.97
C LEU A 3 6.83 -9.38 2.96
N GLY A 4 6.02 -10.25 3.54
CA GLY A 4 6.41 -11.20 4.60
C GLY A 4 6.55 -10.59 5.99
N LYS A 5 6.31 -9.28 6.17
CA LYS A 5 6.28 -8.64 7.49
C LYS A 5 4.87 -8.63 8.07
N THR A 6 4.80 -8.67 9.41
CA THR A 6 3.55 -8.46 10.13
C THR A 6 3.24 -6.96 10.20
N ILE A 7 2.06 -6.59 9.71
CA ILE A 7 1.48 -5.24 9.77
C ILE A 7 0.17 -5.39 10.54
N ARG A 8 0.14 -4.90 11.79
CA ARG A 8 -1.05 -4.98 12.68
C ARG A 8 -1.69 -6.37 12.76
N GLY A 9 -0.86 -7.40 12.86
CA GLY A 9 -1.31 -8.80 12.96
C GLY A 9 -1.69 -9.45 11.62
N LYS A 10 -1.65 -8.73 10.50
CA LYS A 10 -1.81 -9.26 9.14
C LYS A 10 -0.44 -9.42 8.48
N VAL A 11 -0.30 -10.37 7.55
CA VAL A 11 0.94 -10.56 6.76
C VAL A 11 0.56 -10.56 5.29
N ALA A 12 1.18 -9.69 4.51
CA ALA A 12 1.04 -9.69 3.05
C ALA A 12 2.21 -10.43 2.41
N ASN A 13 1.91 -11.46 1.63
CA ASN A 13 2.85 -12.22 0.81
C ASN A 13 2.79 -11.80 -0.67
N THR A 14 1.68 -11.19 -1.09
CA THR A 14 1.47 -10.67 -2.45
C THR A 14 1.24 -9.16 -2.44
N SER A 15 1.38 -8.49 -3.59
CA SER A 15 1.10 -7.05 -3.67
C SER A 15 -0.41 -6.77 -3.65
N ALA A 16 -1.24 -7.73 -4.07
CA ALA A 16 -2.68 -7.70 -3.86
C ALA A 16 -3.05 -7.69 -2.37
N GLU A 17 -2.48 -8.61 -1.57
CA GLU A 17 -2.71 -8.63 -0.12
C GLU A 17 -2.21 -7.34 0.54
N LEU A 18 -1.04 -6.84 0.11
CA LEU A 18 -0.52 -5.57 0.63
C LEU A 18 -1.43 -4.39 0.30
N ALA A 19 -1.96 -4.32 -0.92
CA ALA A 19 -2.91 -3.28 -1.32
C ALA A 19 -4.19 -3.34 -0.49
N THR A 20 -4.71 -4.53 -0.20
CA THR A 20 -5.87 -4.73 0.67
C THR A 20 -5.60 -4.26 2.09
N ILE A 21 -4.45 -4.61 2.69
CA ILE A 21 -4.10 -4.15 4.04
C ILE A 21 -4.01 -2.62 4.09
N ILE A 22 -3.39 -1.98 3.10
CA ILE A 22 -3.28 -0.53 3.05
C ILE A 22 -4.68 0.13 2.94
N LEU A 23 -5.56 -0.45 2.12
CA LEU A 23 -6.93 0.06 1.99
C LEU A 23 -7.72 -0.08 3.29
N ASP A 24 -7.67 -1.26 3.92
CA ASP A 24 -8.44 -1.54 5.14
C ASP A 24 -7.95 -0.74 6.35
N GLU A 25 -6.64 -0.58 6.51
CA GLU A 25 -6.05 -0.01 7.73
C GLU A 25 -5.93 1.52 7.69
N VAL A 26 -5.79 2.11 6.50
CA VAL A 26 -5.52 3.56 6.35
C VAL A 26 -6.32 4.24 5.23
N GLU A 27 -7.24 3.52 4.59
CA GLU A 27 -8.16 4.04 3.57
C GLU A 27 -7.44 4.60 2.33
N VAL A 28 -6.30 4.02 1.95
CA VAL A 28 -5.57 4.42 0.73
C VAL A 28 -5.63 3.31 -0.30
N ALA A 29 -6.24 3.60 -1.46
CA ALA A 29 -6.29 2.66 -2.57
C ALA A 29 -4.96 2.63 -3.34
N ALA A 30 -4.42 1.43 -3.53
CA ALA A 30 -3.23 1.17 -4.36
C ALA A 30 -3.56 0.11 -5.41
N VAL A 31 -2.92 0.19 -6.58
CA VAL A 31 -3.08 -0.84 -7.62
C VAL A 31 -1.98 -1.90 -7.46
N PRO A 32 -2.34 -3.18 -7.31
CA PRO A 32 -1.36 -4.26 -7.23
C PRO A 32 -0.59 -4.43 -8.54
N GLY A 33 0.73 -4.64 -8.44
CA GLY A 33 1.63 -4.81 -9.58
C GLY A 33 1.34 -6.05 -10.42
N GLU A 34 0.68 -7.06 -9.85
CA GLU A 34 0.23 -8.27 -10.55
C GLU A 34 -0.69 -7.96 -11.74
N ALA A 35 -1.39 -6.82 -11.72
CA ALA A 35 -2.18 -6.37 -12.85
C ALA A 35 -1.34 -5.95 -14.08
N PHE A 36 -0.02 -5.76 -13.91
CA PHE A 36 0.89 -5.24 -14.94
C PHE A 36 2.18 -6.05 -15.10
N GLY A 37 2.39 -7.12 -14.34
CA GLY A 37 3.63 -7.89 -14.37
C GLY A 37 3.88 -8.69 -13.09
N PRO A 38 5.15 -8.93 -12.71
CA PRO A 38 5.48 -9.73 -11.54
C PRO A 38 5.03 -9.04 -10.24
N SER A 39 4.59 -9.86 -9.28
CA SER A 39 4.31 -9.42 -7.91
C SER A 39 5.56 -8.78 -7.27
N GLY A 40 5.34 -7.84 -6.36
CA GLY A 40 6.38 -7.19 -5.55
C GLY A 40 6.28 -5.66 -5.52
N TYR A 41 5.38 -5.07 -6.31
CA TYR A 41 5.28 -3.63 -6.51
C TYR A 41 3.82 -3.15 -6.42
N LEU A 42 3.65 -1.90 -6.02
CA LEU A 42 2.36 -1.19 -6.02
C LEU A 42 2.45 0.04 -6.91
N ARG A 43 1.34 0.40 -7.56
CA ARG A 43 1.20 1.63 -8.33
C ARG A 43 0.19 2.56 -7.65
N PHE A 44 0.59 3.82 -7.51
CA PHE A 44 -0.27 4.89 -6.99
C PHE A 44 -0.60 5.87 -8.11
N SER A 45 -1.84 6.37 -8.11
CA SER A 45 -2.22 7.52 -8.94
C SER A 45 -1.74 8.79 -8.25
N TYR A 46 -1.19 9.72 -9.02
CA TYR A 46 -0.81 11.06 -8.56
C TYR A 46 -1.67 12.15 -9.21
N ALA A 47 -2.71 11.79 -9.95
CA ALA A 47 -3.63 12.73 -10.58
C ALA A 47 -4.70 13.22 -9.59
N THR A 48 -4.25 13.85 -8.50
CA THR A 48 -5.08 14.46 -7.44
C THR A 48 -4.33 15.65 -6.83
N SER A 49 -4.86 16.28 -5.78
CA SER A 49 -4.20 17.40 -5.08
C SER A 49 -2.90 16.95 -4.38
N ASP A 50 -1.94 17.87 -4.26
CA ASP A 50 -0.70 17.60 -3.54
C ASP A 50 -0.98 17.29 -2.07
N GLU A 51 -1.99 17.93 -1.48
CA GLU A 51 -2.45 17.70 -0.12
C GLU A 51 -2.89 16.24 0.08
N ASP A 52 -3.73 15.70 -0.80
CA ASP A 52 -4.19 14.31 -0.73
C ASP A 52 -3.03 13.32 -0.90
N ILE A 53 -2.07 13.63 -1.78
CA ILE A 53 -0.88 12.79 -1.99
C ILE A 53 -0.03 12.75 -0.73
N VAL A 54 0.27 13.91 -0.14
CA VAL A 54 1.07 14.00 1.08
C VAL A 54 0.38 13.27 2.23
N GLU A 55 -0.93 13.43 2.37
CA GLU A 55 -1.71 12.74 3.38
C GLU A 55 -1.69 11.21 3.18
N GLY A 56 -2.05 10.73 1.98
CA GLY A 56 -2.13 9.31 1.67
C GLY A 56 -0.79 8.59 1.84
N ILE A 57 0.30 9.17 1.32
CA ILE A 57 1.65 8.63 1.51
C ILE A 57 2.08 8.71 2.98
N GLY A 58 1.71 9.78 3.69
CA GLY A 58 1.97 9.93 5.13
C GLY A 58 1.31 8.82 5.96
N ARG A 59 0.05 8.48 5.65
CA ARG A 59 -0.69 7.39 6.29
C ARG A 59 -0.02 6.02 6.04
N ILE A 60 0.35 5.74 4.78
CA ILE A 60 1.07 4.52 4.41
C ILE A 60 2.40 4.42 5.15
N LYS A 61 3.17 5.51 5.19
CA LYS A 61 4.48 5.55 5.85
C LYS A 61 4.35 5.19 7.33
N LYS A 62 3.35 5.73 8.03
CA LYS A 62 3.10 5.42 9.45
C LYS A 62 2.78 3.93 9.61
N LEU A 63 1.83 3.41 8.84
CA LEU A 63 1.44 1.98 8.89
C LEU A 63 2.63 1.03 8.67
N LEU A 64 3.47 1.30 7.69
CA LEU A 64 4.58 0.42 7.31
C LEU A 64 5.84 0.56 8.18
N SER A 65 5.87 1.56 9.07
CA SER A 65 7.01 1.81 9.98
C SER A 65 6.73 1.36 11.42
N GLU A 66 5.53 0.86 11.70
CA GLU A 66 5.16 0.17 12.95
C GLU A 66 5.90 -1.17 13.07
#